data_AF-A0A7V4KT24-F1
#
_entry.id   AF-A0A7V4KT24-F1
#
_cell.length_a   1.000
_cell.length_b   1.000
_cell.length_c   1.000
_cell.angle_alpha   90.00
_cell.angle_beta   90.00
_cell.angle_gamma   90.00
#
_symmetry.space_group_name_H-M   'P 1'
#
loop_
_entity.id
_entity.type
_entity.pdbx_description
1 polymer ?
#
loop_
_entity_poly.entity_id
_entity_poly.type
_entity_poly.pdbx_seq_one_letter_code
_entity_poly.pdbx_strand_id
1 'polypeptide(L)'
;MEINFTAIYILWLREMKRFLRSWSRIIGTLMMPLFFLIFLGFGFKGAFIPGVGYTKDYILFLVPGIIGMTLISTSIMSGLSVLWDREFGFLKEI
;
A
#
# COMPACT_ATOMS: atom_id res chain seq x y z
N MET A 1 2.67 -22.08 24.81
CA MET A 1 1.84 -21.06 24.15
C MET A 1 1.16 -21.72 22.97
N GLU A 2 -0.12 -22.05 23.08
CA GLU A 2 -0.88 -22.53 21.92
C GLU A 2 -1.31 -21.32 21.09
N ILE A 3 -0.82 -21.23 19.85
CA ILE A 3 -1.20 -20.17 18.94
C ILE A 3 -2.63 -20.46 18.47
N ASN A 4 -3.59 -19.66 18.94
CA ASN A 4 -4.99 -19.82 18.55
C ASN A 4 -5.24 -19.16 17.19
N PHE A 5 -5.18 -19.95 16.11
CA PHE A 5 -5.40 -19.50 14.74
C PHE A 5 -6.78 -18.83 14.53
N THR A 6 -7.81 -19.27 15.27
CA THR A 6 -9.14 -18.67 15.21
C THR A 6 -9.14 -17.24 15.72
N ALA A 7 -8.42 -16.96 16.81
CA ALA A 7 -8.29 -15.60 17.34
C ALA A 7 -7.57 -14.67 16.34
N ILE A 8 -6.47 -15.14 15.72
CA ILE A 8 -5.74 -14.40 14.68
C ILE A 8 -6.66 -14.09 13.50
N TYR A 9 -7.41 -15.09 13.03
CA TYR A 9 -8.34 -14.93 11.91
C TYR A 9 -9.44 -13.91 12.20
N ILE A 10 -10.03 -13.94 13.40
CA ILE A 10 -11.07 -13.00 13.79
C ILE A 10 -10.52 -11.56 13.86
N LEU A 11 -9.31 -11.38 14.42
CA LEU A 11 -8.65 -10.07 14.47
C LEU A 11 -8.36 -9.53 13.06
N TRP A 12 -7.83 -10.37 12.17
CA TRP A 12 -7.58 -10.01 10.78
C TRP A 12 -8.87 -9.64 10.04
N LEU A 13 -9.93 -10.44 10.20
CA LEU A 13 -11.23 -10.19 9.57
C LEU A 13 -11.83 -8.86 10.04
N ARG A 14 -11.67 -8.53 11.33
CA ARG A 14 -12.12 -7.26 11.90
C ARG A 14 -11.39 -6.08 11.26
N GLU A 15 -10.07 -6.18 11.15
CA GLU A 15 -9.26 -5.10 10.56
C GLU A 15 -9.57 -4.94 9.07
N MET A 16 -9.72 -6.05 8.34
CA MET A 16 -10.11 -6.03 6.92
C MET A 16 -11.47 -5.37 6.71
N LYS A 17 -12.48 -5.70 7.54
CA LYS A 17 -13.80 -5.04 7.48
C LYS A 17 -13.71 -3.55 7.80
N ARG A 18 -12.88 -3.14 8.75
CA ARG A 18 -12.67 -1.72 9.09
C ARG A 18 -12.02 -0.98 7.92
N PHE A 19 -10.98 -1.57 7.35
CA PHE A 19 -10.29 -1.04 6.17
C PHE A 19 -11.26 -0.85 5.00
N LEU A 20 -12.02 -1.89 4.64
CA LEU A 20 -13.00 -1.86 3.55
C LEU A 20 -14.13 -0.85 3.78
N ARG A 21 -14.51 -0.56 5.02
CA ARG A 21 -15.52 0.47 5.33
C ARG A 21 -14.99 1.89 5.14
N SER A 22 -13.67 2.07 5.22
CA SER A 22 -13.00 3.35 4.97
C SER A 22 -12.70 3.59 3.48
N TRP A 23 -13.73 3.47 2.64
CA TRP A 23 -13.63 3.66 1.18
C TRP A 23 -12.89 4.93 0.78
N SER A 24 -13.15 6.05 1.46
CA SER A 24 -12.46 7.33 1.20
C SER A 24 -10.94 7.25 1.41
N ARG A 25 -10.50 6.47 2.41
CA ARG A 25 -9.07 6.27 2.69
C ARG A 25 -8.44 5.41 1.61
N ILE A 26 -9.09 4.29 1.25
CA ILE A 26 -8.61 3.36 0.20
C ILE A 26 -8.44 4.11 -1.12
N ILE A 27 -9.49 4.82 -1.54
CA ILE A 27 -9.49 5.60 -2.77
C ILE A 27 -8.41 6.67 -2.71
N GLY A 28 -8.30 7.41 -1.59
CA GLY A 28 -7.25 8.43 -1.43
C GLY A 28 -5.83 7.87 -1.57
N THR A 29 -5.56 6.72 -0.96
CA THR A 29 -4.23 6.07 -1.04
C THR A 29 -3.91 5.48 -2.41
N LEU A 30 -4.91 5.03 -3.18
CA LEU A 30 -4.70 4.50 -4.53
C LEU A 30 -4.71 5.58 -5.61
N MET A 31 -5.42 6.69 -5.37
CA MET A 31 -5.54 7.80 -6.32
C MET A 31 -4.19 8.43 -6.63
N MET A 32 -3.34 8.65 -5.62
CA MET A 32 -1.99 9.21 -5.82
C MET A 32 -1.09 8.36 -6.74
N PRO A 33 -0.85 7.07 -6.47
CA PRO A 33 -0.03 6.23 -7.33
C PRO A 33 -0.66 6.00 -8.71
N LEU A 34 -1.99 5.89 -8.82
CA LEU A 34 -2.68 5.83 -10.11
C LEU A 34 -2.49 7.13 -10.91
N PHE A 35 -2.56 8.27 -10.24
CA PHE A 35 -2.33 9.57 -10.86
C PHE A 35 -0.90 9.66 -11.41
N PHE A 36 0.11 9.26 -10.62
CA PHE A 36 1.49 9.17 -11.08
C PHE A 36 1.65 8.20 -12.27
N LEU A 37 1.01 7.02 -12.22
CA LEU A 37 1.07 6.03 -13.30
C LEU A 37 0.48 6.57 -14.60
N ILE A 38 -0.65 7.27 -14.53
CA ILE A 38 -1.29 7.87 -15.71
C ILE A 38 -0.41 9.02 -16.22
N PHE A 39 -0.05 9.98 -15.36
CA PHE A 39 0.68 11.17 -15.78
C PHE A 39 2.07 10.86 -16.30
N LEU A 40 2.87 10.05 -15.60
CA LEU A 40 4.18 9.66 -16.13
C LEU A 40 4.04 8.61 -17.24
N GLY A 41 3.13 7.64 -17.12
CA GLY A 41 2.97 6.61 -18.15
C GLY A 41 2.61 7.19 -19.52
N PHE A 42 1.74 8.21 -19.57
CA PHE A 42 1.45 8.95 -20.81
C PHE A 42 2.51 10.02 -21.12
N GLY A 43 3.01 10.75 -20.12
CA GLY A 43 3.98 11.83 -20.31
C GLY A 43 5.34 11.38 -20.84
N PHE A 44 5.73 10.13 -20.57
CA PHE A 44 6.99 9.54 -21.05
C PHE A 44 6.80 8.66 -22.30
N LYS A 45 5.62 8.61 -22.92
CA LYS A 45 5.45 7.93 -24.22
C LYS A 45 6.34 8.60 -25.26
N GLY A 46 7.42 7.93 -25.66
CA GLY A 46 8.40 8.44 -26.62
C GLY A 46 9.56 9.25 -26.01
N ALA A 47 9.66 9.35 -24.69
CA ALA A 47 10.82 9.95 -24.03
C ALA A 47 12.04 9.01 -24.16
N PHE A 48 13.13 9.52 -24.74
CA PHE A 48 14.40 8.79 -24.80
C PHE A 48 15.15 8.99 -23.48
N ILE A 49 15.22 7.95 -22.66
CA ILE A 49 15.95 7.98 -21.38
C ILE A 49 17.29 7.23 -21.58
N PRO A 50 18.43 7.93 -21.49
CA PRO A 50 19.74 7.30 -21.58
C PRO A 50 19.89 6.25 -20.48
N GLY A 51 20.25 5.01 -20.84
CA GLY A 51 20.45 3.90 -19.91
C GLY A 51 19.31 2.88 -19.80
N VAL A 52 18.12 3.17 -20.33
CA VAL A 52 16.96 2.24 -20.30
C VAL A 52 16.78 1.47 -21.63
N GLY A 53 17.67 1.72 -22.60
CA GLY A 53 17.60 1.14 -23.94
C GLY A 53 16.37 1.62 -24.72
N TYR A 54 16.27 1.27 -26.00
CA TYR A 54 15.11 1.54 -26.87
C TYR A 54 13.86 0.73 -26.47
N THR A 55 13.60 0.56 -25.18
CA THR A 55 12.36 -0.05 -24.72
C THR A 55 11.26 0.98 -24.92
N LYS A 56 10.48 0.78 -25.99
CA LYS A 56 9.31 1.60 -26.35
C LYS A 56 8.26 1.68 -25.23
N ASP A 57 8.41 0.86 -24.19
CA ASP A 57 7.49 0.70 -23.07
C ASP A 57 8.13 1.04 -21.71
N TYR A 58 8.51 2.31 -21.50
CA TYR A 58 8.94 2.83 -20.19
C TYR A 58 7.95 2.52 -19.04
N ILE A 59 6.68 2.29 -19.39
CA ILE A 59 5.64 1.87 -18.47
C ILE A 59 5.97 0.54 -17.75
N LEU A 60 6.70 -0.37 -18.39
CA LEU A 60 7.12 -1.65 -17.80
C LEU A 60 8.13 -1.47 -16.65
N PHE A 61 8.92 -0.40 -16.68
CA PHE A 61 9.82 -0.04 -15.58
C PHE A 61 9.09 0.72 -14.48
N LEU A 62 8.21 1.64 -14.88
CA LEU A 62 7.56 2.58 -13.96
C LEU A 62 6.49 1.92 -13.09
N VAL A 63 5.69 1.01 -13.66
CA VAL A 63 4.62 0.28 -12.95
C VAL A 63 5.13 -0.44 -11.69
N PRO A 64 6.12 -1.35 -11.75
CA PRO A 64 6.59 -2.05 -10.56
C PRO A 64 7.23 -1.12 -9.53
N GLY A 65 7.90 -0.05 -9.97
CA GLY A 65 8.50 0.95 -9.08
C GLY A 65 7.45 1.68 -8.24
N ILE A 66 6.40 2.20 -8.86
CA ILE A 66 5.32 2.90 -8.14
C ILE A 66 4.56 1.94 -7.22
N ILE A 67 4.30 0.72 -7.67
CA ILE A 67 3.65 -0.31 -6.84
C ILE A 67 4.51 -0.59 -5.60
N GLY A 68 5.82 -0.79 -5.77
CA GLY A 68 6.75 -1.04 -4.67
C GLY A 68 6.76 0.11 -3.65
N MET A 69 6.88 1.35 -4.12
CA MET A 69 6.85 2.54 -3.25
C MET A 69 5.53 2.66 -2.48
N THR A 70 4.41 2.41 -3.15
CA THR A 70 3.08 2.44 -2.53
C THR A 70 2.93 1.37 -1.46
N LEU A 71 3.42 0.16 -1.73
CA LEU A 71 3.32 -0.98 -0.82
C LEU A 71 4.16 -0.76 0.44
N ILE A 72 5.37 -0.20 0.31
CA ILE A 72 6.22 0.16 1.46
C ILE A 72 5.54 1.24 2.31
N SER A 73 5.05 2.31 1.69
CA SER A 73 4.41 3.42 2.40
C SER A 73 3.17 2.98 3.18
N THR A 74 2.29 2.19 2.55
CA THR A 74 1.07 1.66 3.17
C THR A 74 1.37 0.64 4.27
N SER A 75 2.39 -0.19 4.08
CA SER A 75 2.82 -1.19 5.08
C SER A 75 3.39 -0.52 6.33
N ILE A 76 4.17 0.55 6.19
CA ILE A 76 4.67 1.33 7.34
C ILE A 76 3.52 1.96 8.11
N MET A 77 2.57 2.59 7.42
CA MET A 77 1.40 3.20 8.06
C MET A 77 0.56 2.16 8.82
N SER A 78 0.34 0.98 8.23
CA SER A 78 -0.36 -0.12 8.89
C SER A 78 0.42 -0.66 10.08
N GLY A 79 1.73 -0.85 9.95
CA GLY A 79 2.60 -1.31 11.04
C GLY A 79 2.60 -0.35 12.24
N LEU A 80 2.63 0.96 11.99
CA LEU A 80 2.51 1.99 13.02
C LEU A 80 1.15 1.92 13.73
N SER A 81 0.05 1.71 13.01
CA SER A 81 -1.27 1.57 13.63
C SER A 81 -1.34 0.37 14.57
N VAL A 82 -0.70 -0.75 14.22
CA VAL A 82 -0.60 -1.93 15.08
C VAL A 82 0.25 -1.64 16.31
N LEU A 83 1.36 -0.91 16.15
CA LEU A 83 2.21 -0.51 17.28
C LEU A 83 1.46 0.42 18.26
N TRP A 84 0.71 1.38 17.72
CA TRP A 84 -0.10 2.31 18.52
C TRP A 84 -1.24 1.60 19.25
N ASP A 85 -1.88 0.62 18.61
CA ASP A 85 -2.89 -0.23 19.25
C ASP A 85 -2.29 -1.06 20.41
N ARG A 86 -1.00 -1.40 20.34
CA ARG A 86 -0.28 -2.07 21.44
C ARG A 86 0.10 -1.11 22.58
N GLU A 87 0.48 0.12 22.27
CA GLU A 87 1.01 1.07 23.25
C GLU A 87 -0.09 1.89 23.98
N PHE A 88 -1.17 2.22 23.28
CA PHE A 88 -2.26 3.07 23.77
C PHE A 88 -3.65 2.43 23.69
N GLY A 89 -3.76 1.24 23.07
CA GLY A 89 -5.00 0.50 22.98
C GLY A 89 -5.30 -0.35 24.21
N PHE A 90 -6.40 -1.10 24.11
CA PHE A 90 -7.06 -1.96 25.11
C PHE A 90 -6.15 -2.91 25.94
N LEU A 91 -4.86 -3.05 25.63
CA LEU A 91 -3.90 -3.91 26.34
C LEU A 91 -3.28 -3.27 27.59
N LYS A 92 -3.52 -1.99 27.84
CA LYS A 92 -3.16 -1.35 29.12
C LYS A 92 -4.24 -1.54 30.20
N GLU A 93 -5.45 -1.95 29.80
CA GLU A 93 -6.64 -2.06 30.66
C GLU A 93 -7.01 -3.52 31.00
N ILE A 94 -6.20 -4.49 30.56
CA ILE A 94 -6.24 -5.92 30.94
C ILE A 94 -4.88 -6.28 31.53
#